data_AF-F9ENJ2-F1
#
_entry.id   AF-F9ENJ2-F1
#
_cell.length_a   1.000
_cell.length_b   1.000
_cell.length_c   1.000
_cell.angle_alpha   90.00
_cell.angle_beta   90.00
_cell.angle_gamma   90.00
#
_symmetry.space_group_name_H-M   'P 1'
#
loop_
_entity.id
_entity.type
_entity.pdbx_description
1 polymer ?
#
loop_
_entity_poly.entity_id
_entity_poly.type
_entity_poly.pdbx_seq_one_letter_code
_entity_poly.pdbx_strand_id
1 'polypeptide(L)'
;MEVYDSKKIHLSCLTSKEINDNLNLFIKNINKQEIKGLDPKRKDVIIGGTIILKEILEYFEKDFVIVSENDNLMGAILEGVENK
;
A
#
# COMPACT_ATOMS: atom_id res chain seq x y z
N MET A 1 -8.26 15.21 6.37
CA MET A 1 -8.46 13.88 5.77
C MET A 1 -9.63 13.21 6.48
N GLU A 2 -10.45 12.42 5.79
CA GLU A 2 -11.23 11.39 6.48
C GLU A 2 -10.25 10.56 7.32
N VAL A 3 -10.64 10.22 8.54
CA VAL A 3 -9.78 9.47 9.46
C VAL A 3 -9.53 8.10 8.86
N TYR A 4 -8.26 7.79 8.59
CA TYR A 4 -7.83 6.48 8.13
C TYR A 4 -8.15 5.43 9.20
N ASP A 5 -8.71 4.29 8.79
CA ASP A 5 -9.11 3.21 9.69
C ASP A 5 -8.33 1.93 9.36
N SER A 6 -7.25 1.70 10.11
CA SER A 6 -6.37 0.54 9.91
C SER A 6 -7.10 -0.79 10.06
N LYS A 7 -8.19 -0.85 10.85
CA LYS A 7 -8.96 -2.09 11.02
C LYS A 7 -9.72 -2.47 9.76
N LYS A 8 -10.08 -1.50 8.91
CA LYS A 8 -10.72 -1.77 7.61
C LYS A 8 -9.72 -2.20 6.54
N ILE A 9 -8.47 -1.74 6.67
CA ILE A 9 -7.41 -2.00 5.69
C ILE A 9 -6.66 -3.30 5.99
N HIS A 10 -6.45 -3.62 7.27
CA HIS A 10 -5.82 -4.89 7.63
C HIS A 10 -6.66 -6.07 7.13
N LEU A 11 -6.00 -7.02 6.46
CA LEU A 11 -6.58 -8.20 5.82
C LEU A 11 -7.57 -7.90 4.68
N SER A 12 -7.66 -6.64 4.24
CA SER A 12 -8.37 -6.31 3.02
C SER A 12 -7.68 -6.91 1.80
N CYS A 13 -8.48 -7.20 0.78
CA CYS A 13 -8.00 -7.67 -0.51
C CYS A 13 -7.79 -6.47 -1.43
N LEU A 14 -6.62 -6.41 -2.06
CA LEU A 14 -6.30 -5.43 -3.11
C LEU A 14 -6.02 -6.16 -4.41
N THR A 15 -6.90 -5.95 -5.40
CA THR A 15 -6.83 -6.63 -6.70
C THR A 15 -5.89 -5.93 -7.68
N SER A 16 -5.38 -6.66 -8.67
CA SER A 16 -4.59 -6.13 -9.77
C SER A 16 -5.34 -5.02 -10.52
N LYS A 17 -6.67 -5.12 -10.63
CA LYS A 17 -7.52 -4.06 -11.20
C LYS A 17 -7.43 -2.77 -10.37
N GLU A 18 -7.62 -2.86 -9.05
CA GLU A 18 -7.54 -1.69 -8.16
C GLU A 18 -6.13 -1.09 -8.12
N ILE A 19 -5.09 -1.91 -8.22
CA ILE A 19 -3.70 -1.46 -8.33
C ILE A 19 -3.50 -0.64 -9.61
N ASN A 20 -4.00 -1.13 -10.75
CA ASN A 20 -3.95 -0.40 -12.02
C ASN A 20 -4.79 0.88 -12.01
N ASP A 21 -5.99 0.83 -11.42
CA ASP A 21 -6.86 2.00 -11.26
C ASP A 21 -6.17 3.09 -10.41
N ASN A 22 -5.49 2.69 -9.32
CA ASN A 22 -4.69 3.60 -8.48
C ASN A 22 -3.47 4.15 -9.21
N LEU A 23 -2.74 3.33 -9.98
CA LEU A 23 -1.60 3.79 -10.78
C LEU A 23 -2.04 4.89 -11.76
N ASN A 24 -3.15 4.66 -12.47
CA ASN A 24 -3.75 5.65 -13.38
C ASN A 24 -4.16 6.92 -12.64
N LEU A 25 -4.76 6.80 -11.44
CA LEU A 25 -5.11 7.93 -10.60
C LEU A 25 -3.86 8.75 -10.21
N PHE A 26 -2.78 8.10 -9.79
CA PHE A 26 -1.56 8.78 -9.36
C PHE A 26 -0.87 9.49 -10.53
N ILE A 27 -0.75 8.83 -11.69
CA ILE A 27 -0.17 9.44 -12.90
C ILE A 27 -0.98 10.66 -13.33
N LYS A 28 -2.33 10.56 -13.37
CA LYS A 28 -3.20 11.66 -13.76
C LYS A 28 -3.11 12.87 -12.82
N ASN A 29 -2.78 12.64 -11.55
CA ASN A 29 -2.72 13.69 -10.53
C ASN A 29 -1.29 14.03 -10.09
N ILE A 30 -0.26 13.60 -10.83
CA ILE A 30 1.15 13.79 -10.46
C ILE A 30 1.51 15.25 -10.16
N ASN A 31 0.90 16.19 -10.88
CA ASN A 31 1.14 17.63 -10.73
C ASN A 31 0.26 18.30 -9.65
N LYS A 32 -0.73 17.59 -9.07
CA LYS A 32 -1.59 18.16 -8.02
C LYS A 32 -0.90 18.11 -6.67
N GLN A 33 -1.11 19.13 -5.84
CA GLN A 33 -0.52 19.19 -4.50
C GLN A 33 -1.11 18.13 -3.55
N GLU A 34 -2.40 17.80 -3.70
CA GLU A 34 -3.08 16.86 -2.82
C GLU A 34 -3.82 15.77 -3.61
N ILE A 35 -3.63 14.52 -3.19
CA ILE A 35 -4.40 13.36 -3.63
C ILE A 35 -5.06 12.79 -2.37
N LYS A 36 -6.40 12.68 -2.35
CA LYS A 36 -7.13 12.17 -1.18
C LYS A 36 -6.60 10.79 -0.80
N GLY A 37 -6.23 10.61 0.46
CA GLY A 37 -5.74 9.33 1.00
C GLY A 37 -4.24 9.07 0.79
N LEU A 38 -3.51 9.96 0.11
CA LEU A 38 -2.07 9.86 -0.06
C LEU A 38 -1.36 10.84 0.88
N ASP A 39 -0.42 10.33 1.68
CA ASP A 39 0.48 11.18 2.45
C ASP A 39 1.35 12.01 1.49
N PRO A 40 1.39 13.36 1.63
CA PRO A 40 2.21 14.22 0.78
C PRO A 40 3.68 13.79 0.69
N LYS A 41 4.26 13.22 1.77
CA LYS A 41 5.65 12.74 1.78
C LYS A 41 5.89 11.52 0.89
N ARG A 42 4.83 10.78 0.54
CA ARG A 42 4.91 9.59 -0.31
C ARG A 42 4.63 9.89 -1.78
N LYS A 43 4.25 11.13 -2.11
CA LYS A 43 3.82 11.51 -3.46
C LYS A 43 4.85 11.20 -4.54
N ASP A 44 6.12 11.50 -4.27
CA ASP A 44 7.18 11.37 -5.27
C ASP A 44 7.57 9.90 -5.54
N VAL A 45 7.22 8.99 -4.61
CA VAL A 45 7.63 7.57 -4.67
C VAL A 45 6.46 6.62 -4.92
N ILE A 46 5.20 7.06 -4.75
CA ILE A 46 4.04 6.16 -4.79
C ILE A 46 3.89 5.46 -6.14
N ILE A 47 4.13 6.17 -7.25
CA ILE A 47 4.05 5.61 -8.61
C ILE A 47 5.04 4.46 -8.75
N GLY A 48 6.29 4.65 -8.31
CA GLY A 48 7.31 3.61 -8.34
C GLY A 48 6.94 2.40 -7.48
N GLY A 49 6.44 2.64 -6.27
CA GLY A 49 5.95 1.57 -5.38
C GLY A 49 4.79 0.77 -5.98
N THR A 50 3.83 1.45 -6.62
CA THR A 50 2.69 0.79 -7.29
C THR A 50 3.15 -0.05 -8.49
N ILE A 51 4.11 0.43 -9.28
CA ILE A 51 4.69 -0.35 -10.40
C ILE A 51 5.37 -1.60 -9.85
N ILE A 52 6.21 -1.49 -8.81
CA ILE A 52 6.89 -2.65 -8.22
C ILE A 52 5.88 -3.71 -7.77
N LEU A 53 4.81 -3.30 -7.07
CA LEU A 53 3.77 -4.24 -6.63
C LEU A 53 3.07 -4.92 -7.83
N LYS A 54 2.75 -4.15 -8.88
CA LYS A 54 2.16 -4.69 -10.11
C LYS A 54 3.08 -5.73 -10.75
N GLU A 55 4.37 -5.43 -10.92
CA GLU A 55 5.34 -6.35 -11.52
C GLU A 55 5.53 -7.62 -10.67
N ILE A 56 5.49 -7.52 -9.33
CA ILE A 56 5.51 -8.68 -8.44
C ILE A 56 4.28 -9.57 -8.69
N LEU A 57 3.08 -8.99 -8.76
CA LEU A 57 1.86 -9.76 -9.00
C LEU A 57 1.87 -10.45 -10.37
N GLU A 58 2.32 -9.75 -11.42
CA GLU A 58 2.45 -10.31 -12.77
C GLU A 58 3.49 -11.44 -12.81
N TYR A 59 4.66 -11.25 -12.19
CA TYR A 59 5.70 -12.27 -12.12
C TYR A 59 5.23 -13.56 -11.44
N PHE A 60 4.41 -13.46 -10.39
CA PHE A 60 3.88 -14.62 -9.66
C PHE A 60 2.52 -15.12 -10.18
N GLU A 61 2.01 -14.55 -11.28
CA GLU A 61 0.69 -14.87 -11.85
C GLU A 61 -0.43 -14.79 -10.79
N LYS A 62 -0.45 -13.68 -10.03
CA LYS A 62 -1.46 -13.42 -8.99
C LYS A 62 -2.33 -12.22 -9.34
N ASP A 63 -3.62 -12.34 -9.04
CA ASP A 63 -4.61 -11.30 -9.32
C ASP A 63 -4.91 -10.39 -8.11
N PHE A 64 -4.38 -10.71 -6.93
CA PHE A 64 -4.61 -9.94 -5.73
C PHE A 64 -3.52 -10.16 -4.67
N VAL A 65 -3.48 -9.25 -3.71
CA VAL A 65 -2.70 -9.36 -2.47
C VAL A 65 -3.61 -9.08 -1.26
N ILE A 66 -3.28 -9.67 -0.11
CA ILE A 66 -3.89 -9.33 1.17
C ILE A 66 -3.01 -8.32 1.89
N VAL A 67 -3.57 -7.19 2.32
CA VAL A 67 -2.83 -6.10 2.97
C VAL A 67 -2.62 -6.41 4.45
N SER A 68 -1.39 -6.22 4.95
CA SER A 68 -1.08 -6.27 6.38
C SER A 68 -0.76 -4.86 6.90
N GLU A 69 -1.37 -4.45 8.01
CA GLU A 69 -0.98 -3.26 8.76
C GLU A 69 0.12 -3.55 9.78
N ASN A 70 0.41 -4.84 10.03
CA ASN A 70 1.54 -5.26 10.83
C ASN A 70 2.78 -5.32 9.94
N ASP A 71 3.82 -4.58 10.33
CA ASP A 71 5.09 -4.47 9.65
C ASP A 71 6.26 -4.83 10.58
N ASN A 72 7.46 -4.39 10.24
CA ASN A 72 8.68 -4.63 11.00
C ASN A 72 8.60 -4.15 12.46
N LEU A 73 7.81 -3.10 12.76
CA LEU A 73 7.67 -2.62 14.14
C LEU A 73 6.94 -3.66 15.00
N MET A 74 5.85 -4.22 14.49
CA MET A 74 5.12 -5.28 15.18
C MET A 74 6.01 -6.53 15.34
N GLY A 75 6.77 -6.88 14.30
CA GLY A 75 7.76 -7.95 14.36
C GLY A 75 8.77 -7.75 15.51
N ALA A 76 9.36 -6.54 15.61
CA ALA A 76 10.31 -6.22 16.67
C ALA A 76 9.69 -6.24 18.08
N ILE A 77 8.42 -5.84 18.21
CA ILE A 77 7.70 -5.91 19.50
C ILE A 77 7.51 -7.37 19.92
N LEU A 78 7.06 -8.23 19.00
CA LEU A 78 6.85 -9.65 19.30
C LEU A 78 8.16 -10.34 19.68
N GLU A 79 9.23 -10.09 18.93
CA GLU A 79 10.57 -10.61 19.24
C GLU A 79 11.02 -10.20 20.65
N GLY A 80 10.78 -8.94 21.05
CA GLY A 80 11.13 -8.45 22.38
C GLY A 80 10.29 -9.04 23.52
N VAL A 81 9.10 -9.58 23.22
CA VAL A 81 8.23 -10.25 24.20
C VAL A 81 8.57 -11.74 24.32
N GLU A 82 8.85 -12.42 23.22
CA GLU A 82 9.16 -13.86 23.20
C GLU A 82 10.53 -14.19 23.81
N ASN A 83 11.46 -13.22 23.79
CA ASN A 83 12.80 -13.38 24.38
C ASN A 83 12.87 -13.00 25.88
N LYS A 84 11.73 -12.93 26.59
CA LYS A 84 11.64 -12.75 28.04
C LYS A 84 11.10 -14.00 28.73
#